data_AF-A0A2N8ME61-F1
#
_entry.id   AF-A0A2N8ME61-F1
#
_cell.length_a   1.000
_cell.length_b   1.000
_cell.length_c   1.000
_cell.angle_alpha   90.00
_cell.angle_beta   90.00
_cell.angle_gamma   90.00
#
_symmetry.space_group_name_H-M   'P 1'
#
loop_
_entity.id
_entity.type
_entity.pdbx_description
1 polymer ?
#
loop_
_entity_poly.entity_id
_entity_poly.type
_entity_poly.pdbx_seq_one_letter_code
_entity_poly.pdbx_strand_id
1 'polypeptide(L)'
;MKRKYVCLVAAAAWAGSAAGALAGDAAAGETIFTQKCKVCHQIGEGAKNFVGPELNGLIGRKNGSVPNYNYSDADKNSGITWDEATLKEYLLSPKAKIPGTKMIFAGLPKEGDRDNLVAYLAQFDSDGKKK
;
A
#
# COMPACT_ATOMS: atom_id res chain seq x y z
N MET A 1 7.72 41.22 -53.97
CA MET A 1 8.19 39.83 -53.72
C MET A 1 8.31 39.63 -52.21
N LYS A 2 7.38 38.93 -51.55
CA LYS A 2 7.41 38.69 -50.09
C LYS A 2 7.49 37.17 -49.86
N ARG A 3 8.66 36.64 -49.55
CA ARG A 3 8.84 35.24 -49.11
C ARG A 3 8.53 35.17 -47.62
N LYS A 4 7.45 34.48 -47.25
CA LYS A 4 7.13 34.14 -45.87
C LYS A 4 7.83 32.82 -45.55
N TYR A 5 8.72 32.85 -44.55
CA TYR A 5 9.33 31.65 -43.98
C TYR A 5 8.30 30.97 -43.06
N VAL A 6 8.00 29.71 -43.33
CA VAL A 6 7.22 28.86 -42.42
C VAL A 6 8.21 27.88 -41.79
N CYS A 7 8.61 28.15 -40.55
CA CYS A 7 9.22 27.15 -39.67
C CYS A 7 8.09 26.42 -38.96
N LEU A 8 7.81 25.18 -39.36
CA LEU A 8 7.00 24.26 -38.57
C LEU A 8 7.93 23.50 -37.63
N VAL A 9 7.92 23.87 -36.35
CA VAL A 9 8.52 23.07 -35.28
C VAL A 9 7.47 22.02 -34.87
N ALA A 10 7.76 20.76 -35.13
CA ALA A 10 6.95 19.64 -34.64
C ALA A 10 7.26 19.43 -33.15
N ALA A 11 6.32 19.78 -32.28
CA ALA A 11 6.38 19.43 -30.86
C ALA A 11 5.82 18.00 -30.68
N ALA A 12 6.71 17.04 -30.45
CA ALA A 12 6.33 15.71 -30.01
C ALA A 12 5.96 15.77 -28.52
N ALA A 13 4.66 15.75 -28.22
CA ALA A 13 4.16 15.63 -26.85
C ALA A 13 4.32 14.18 -26.37
N TRP A 14 5.33 13.93 -25.52
CA TRP A 14 5.41 12.71 -24.73
C TRP A 14 4.33 12.74 -23.66
N ALA A 15 3.26 11.97 -23.87
CA ALA A 15 2.26 11.71 -22.84
C ALA A 15 2.89 10.75 -21.80
N GLY A 16 3.41 11.31 -20.71
CA GLY A 16 3.78 10.53 -19.54
C GLY A 16 2.53 9.92 -18.91
N SER A 17 2.53 8.60 -18.73
CA SER A 17 1.47 7.88 -18.02
C SER A 17 1.37 8.41 -16.58
N ALA A 18 0.25 9.02 -16.24
CA ALA A 18 -0.09 9.36 -14.87
C ALA A 18 -0.45 8.08 -14.11
N ALA A 19 0.56 7.42 -13.52
CA ALA A 19 0.30 6.57 -12.36
C ALA A 19 -0.26 7.49 -11.27
N GLY A 20 -1.51 7.28 -10.87
CA GLY A 20 -2.21 8.12 -9.89
C GLY A 20 -1.35 8.31 -8.65
N ALA A 21 -1.00 9.55 -8.35
CA ALA A 21 -0.32 9.88 -7.11
C ALA A 21 -1.24 9.48 -5.94
N LEU A 22 -0.79 8.53 -5.14
CA LEU A 22 -1.38 8.21 -3.84
C LEU A 22 -1.45 9.52 -3.04
N ALA A 23 -2.62 9.88 -2.52
CA ALA A 23 -2.84 11.18 -1.88
C ALA A 23 -2.07 11.38 -0.55
N GLY A 24 -1.30 10.39 -0.09
CA GLY A 24 -0.55 10.42 1.17
C GLY A 24 0.95 10.68 1.01
N ASP A 25 1.57 11.21 2.07
CA ASP A 25 3.02 11.35 2.21
C ASP A 25 3.63 10.02 2.65
N ALA A 26 4.34 9.36 1.72
CA ALA A 26 4.99 8.08 1.97
C ALA A 26 6.12 8.15 3.02
N ALA A 27 6.80 9.28 3.18
CA ALA A 27 7.85 9.43 4.22
C ALA A 27 7.22 9.53 5.62
N ALA A 28 6.11 10.26 5.74
CA ALA A 28 5.29 10.24 6.95
C ALA A 28 4.73 8.82 7.20
N GLY A 29 4.30 8.12 6.15
CA GLY A 29 3.86 6.73 6.20
C GLY A 29 4.92 5.76 6.73
N GLU A 30 6.18 5.90 6.28
CA GLU A 30 7.31 5.11 6.76
C GLU A 30 7.56 5.31 8.27
N THR A 31 7.36 6.54 8.75
CA THR A 31 7.45 6.87 10.18
C THR A 31 6.36 6.14 10.96
N ILE A 32 5.12 6.16 10.48
CA ILE A 32 3.99 5.44 11.08
C ILE A 32 4.28 3.93 11.08
N PHE A 33 4.72 3.39 9.96
CA PHE A 33 5.06 1.98 9.83
C PHE A 33 6.12 1.57 10.87
N THR A 34 7.19 2.35 10.99
CA THR A 34 8.27 2.08 11.95
C THR A 34 7.77 2.10 13.38
N GLN A 35 6.89 3.02 13.73
CA GLN A 35 6.39 3.20 15.11
C GLN A 35 5.28 2.21 15.48
N LYS A 36 4.43 1.81 14.52
CA LYS A 36 3.18 1.09 14.80
C LYS A 36 3.11 -0.31 14.22
N CYS A 37 3.85 -0.59 13.15
CA CYS A 37 3.69 -1.82 12.37
C CYS A 37 4.94 -2.71 12.41
N LYS A 38 6.14 -2.11 12.42
CA LYS A 38 7.44 -2.82 12.36
C LYS A 38 7.70 -3.78 13.52
N VAL A 39 7.01 -3.57 14.65
CA VAL A 39 7.04 -4.52 15.79
C VAL A 39 6.50 -5.90 15.41
N CYS A 40 5.59 -5.98 14.44
CA CYS A 40 4.95 -7.24 14.04
C CYS A 40 5.26 -7.62 12.59
N HIS A 41 5.46 -6.64 11.71
CA HIS A 41 5.54 -6.85 10.27
C HIS A 41 6.89 -6.45 9.71
N GLN A 42 7.28 -7.14 8.64
CA GLN A 42 8.40 -6.78 7.79
C GLN A 42 7.87 -6.41 6.40
N ILE A 43 8.59 -5.51 5.74
CA ILE A 43 8.36 -5.07 4.38
C ILE A 43 9.72 -4.74 3.75
N GLY A 44 9.84 -4.92 2.44
CA GLY A 44 11.09 -4.79 1.71
C GLY A 44 11.71 -6.13 1.30
N GLU A 45 12.81 -6.04 0.57
CA GLU A 45 13.56 -7.20 0.10
C GLU A 45 13.99 -8.11 1.26
N GLY A 46 13.70 -9.41 1.14
CA GLY A 46 14.03 -10.41 2.16
C GLY A 46 13.14 -10.39 3.40
N ALA A 47 12.03 -9.66 3.39
CA ALA A 47 11.03 -9.69 4.46
C ALA A 47 10.51 -11.11 4.73
N LYS A 48 10.29 -11.41 6.01
CA LYS A 48 9.83 -12.72 6.48
C LYS A 48 8.60 -12.57 7.36
N ASN A 49 7.80 -13.62 7.40
CA ASN A 49 6.75 -13.79 8.40
C ASN A 49 7.35 -13.76 9.81
N PHE A 50 6.68 -13.06 10.73
CA PHE A 50 7.09 -12.93 12.13
C PHE A 50 5.85 -13.05 13.03
N VAL A 51 5.57 -12.05 13.86
CA VAL A 51 4.31 -11.94 14.62
C VAL A 51 3.15 -11.74 13.64
N GLY A 52 3.33 -10.87 12.64
CA GLY A 52 2.45 -10.68 11.49
C GLY A 52 3.04 -11.28 10.20
N PRO A 53 2.23 -11.42 9.13
CA PRO A 53 2.75 -11.76 7.81
C PRO A 53 3.61 -10.62 7.25
N GLU A 54 4.48 -10.92 6.30
CA GLU A 54 5.14 -9.89 5.51
C GLU A 54 4.13 -9.09 4.65
N LEU A 55 4.50 -7.86 4.27
CA LEU A 55 3.58 -6.89 3.65
C LEU A 55 3.96 -6.46 2.22
N ASN A 56 4.84 -7.18 1.54
CA ASN A 56 5.23 -6.89 0.15
C ASN A 56 4.07 -7.14 -0.82
N GLY A 57 3.93 -6.26 -1.82
CA GLY A 57 2.88 -6.40 -2.84
C GLY A 57 1.48 -6.45 -2.26
N LEU A 58 1.20 -5.68 -1.19
CA LEU A 58 -0.06 -5.78 -0.44
C LEU A 58 -1.27 -5.40 -1.29
N ILE A 59 -1.18 -4.34 -2.10
CA ILE A 59 -2.30 -3.88 -2.94
C ILE A 59 -2.53 -4.88 -4.09
N GLY A 60 -3.77 -5.36 -4.22
CA GLY A 60 -4.20 -6.45 -5.12
C GLY A 60 -4.08 -7.85 -4.49
N ARG A 61 -3.46 -7.99 -3.32
CA ARG A 61 -3.25 -9.28 -2.67
C ARG A 61 -4.50 -9.72 -1.90
N LYS A 62 -4.85 -11.00 -1.99
CA LYS A 62 -5.93 -11.59 -1.19
C LYS A 62 -5.52 -11.62 0.29
N ASN A 63 -6.44 -11.29 1.20
CA ASN A 63 -6.19 -11.46 2.63
C ASN A 63 -5.99 -12.95 2.96
N GLY A 64 -5.17 -13.25 3.96
CA GLY A 64 -4.95 -14.63 4.39
C GLY A 64 -4.11 -15.48 3.44
N SER A 65 -3.38 -14.88 2.48
CA SER A 65 -2.73 -15.62 1.39
C SER A 65 -1.20 -15.71 1.46
N VAL A 66 -0.54 -15.06 2.42
CA VAL A 66 0.93 -15.13 2.51
C VAL A 66 1.34 -16.56 2.89
N PRO A 67 2.20 -17.23 2.09
CA PRO A 67 2.61 -18.59 2.36
C PRO A 67 3.25 -18.74 3.73
N ASN A 68 3.00 -19.87 4.39
CA ASN A 68 3.62 -20.23 5.67
C ASN A 68 3.35 -19.27 6.84
N TYR A 69 2.35 -18.38 6.75
CA TYR A 69 1.85 -17.61 7.90
C TYR A 69 0.56 -18.23 8.45
N ASN A 70 0.44 -18.37 9.78
CA ASN A 70 -0.72 -18.98 10.41
C ASN A 70 -1.83 -17.96 10.72
N TYR A 71 -2.57 -17.58 9.68
CA TYR A 71 -3.73 -16.69 9.79
C TYR A 71 -4.82 -17.23 10.73
N SER A 72 -5.67 -16.33 11.25
CA SER A 72 -6.93 -16.74 11.86
C SER A 72 -7.90 -17.25 10.79
N ASP A 73 -8.89 -18.04 11.20
CA ASP A 73 -9.93 -18.50 10.26
C ASP A 73 -10.76 -17.31 9.75
N ALA A 74 -10.92 -16.26 10.54
CA ALA A 74 -11.56 -15.01 10.11
C ALA A 74 -10.79 -14.35 8.96
N ASP A 75 -9.45 -14.25 9.07
CA ASP A 75 -8.61 -13.65 8.02
C ASP A 75 -8.61 -14.49 6.74
N LYS A 76 -8.52 -15.82 6.85
CA LYS A 76 -8.58 -16.73 5.69
C LYS A 76 -9.90 -16.65 4.93
N ASN A 77 -11.01 -16.49 5.67
CA ASN A 77 -12.36 -16.53 5.13
C ASN A 77 -12.97 -15.15 4.89
N SER A 78 -12.22 -14.05 5.07
CA SER A 78 -12.77 -12.69 4.98
C SER A 78 -13.26 -12.32 3.58
N GLY A 79 -12.77 -13.00 2.54
CA GLY A 79 -13.06 -12.69 1.14
C GLY A 79 -12.45 -11.36 0.65
N ILE A 80 -11.67 -10.69 1.49
CA ILE A 80 -11.06 -9.39 1.18
C ILE A 80 -9.90 -9.58 0.20
N THR A 81 -9.88 -8.74 -0.83
CA THR A 81 -8.69 -8.41 -1.60
C THR A 81 -8.31 -6.98 -1.23
N TRP A 82 -7.04 -6.76 -0.91
CA TRP A 82 -6.58 -5.46 -0.45
C TRP A 82 -6.53 -4.46 -1.60
N ASP A 83 -7.40 -3.45 -1.55
CA ASP A 83 -7.19 -2.18 -2.24
C ASP A 83 -6.93 -1.09 -1.20
N GLU A 84 -6.63 0.13 -1.67
CA GLU A 84 -6.33 1.26 -0.79
C GLU A 84 -7.51 1.62 0.11
N ALA A 85 -8.72 1.65 -0.42
CA ALA A 85 -9.92 2.03 0.32
C ALA A 85 -10.21 1.03 1.45
N THR A 86 -10.22 -0.26 1.12
CA THR A 86 -10.45 -1.36 2.05
C THR A 86 -9.35 -1.42 3.11
N LEU A 87 -8.09 -1.18 2.73
CA LEU A 87 -6.99 -1.13 3.67
C LEU A 87 -7.13 0.06 4.63
N LYS A 88 -7.55 1.24 4.16
CA LYS A 88 -7.84 2.39 5.03
C LYS A 88 -8.98 2.09 6.01
N GLU A 89 -10.06 1.46 5.57
CA GLU A 89 -11.14 1.05 6.46
C GLU A 89 -10.67 0.03 7.51
N TYR A 90 -9.87 -0.96 7.10
CA TYR A 90 -9.29 -1.93 8.01
C TYR A 90 -8.37 -1.27 9.05
N LEU A 91 -7.53 -0.32 8.62
CA LEU A 91 -6.61 0.40 9.49
C LEU A 91 -7.34 1.32 10.49
N LEU A 92 -8.58 1.74 10.22
CA LEU A 92 -9.38 2.49 11.21
C LEU A 92 -9.71 1.61 12.43
N SER A 93 -10.09 0.34 12.21
CA SER A 93 -10.32 -0.62 13.30
C SER A 93 -10.29 -2.07 12.78
N PRO A 94 -9.13 -2.77 12.91
CA PRO A 94 -8.96 -4.11 12.37
C PRO A 94 -9.98 -5.13 12.88
N LYS A 95 -10.24 -5.14 14.19
CA LYS A 95 -11.19 -6.06 14.81
C LYS A 95 -12.65 -5.77 14.45
N ALA A 96 -12.98 -4.52 14.11
CA ALA A 96 -14.31 -4.19 13.63
C ALA A 96 -14.49 -4.62 12.17
N LYS A 97 -13.47 -4.42 11.33
CA LYS A 97 -13.52 -4.79 9.90
C LYS A 97 -13.42 -6.30 9.68
N ILE A 98 -12.60 -7.00 10.46
CA ILE A 98 -12.46 -8.47 10.44
C ILE A 98 -12.62 -9.02 11.86
N PRO A 99 -13.86 -9.23 12.33
CA PRO A 99 -14.11 -9.85 13.63
C PRO A 99 -13.46 -11.23 13.72
N GLY A 100 -12.60 -11.43 14.74
CA GLY A 100 -11.83 -12.66 14.91
C GLY A 100 -10.43 -12.63 14.28
N THR A 101 -9.99 -11.50 13.72
CA THR A 101 -8.55 -11.33 13.41
C THR A 101 -7.69 -11.45 14.68
N LYS A 102 -6.50 -12.04 14.52
CA LYS A 102 -5.49 -12.12 15.59
C LYS A 102 -4.66 -10.83 15.71
N MET A 103 -4.83 -9.87 14.80
CA MET A 103 -4.10 -8.60 14.83
C MET A 103 -4.51 -7.77 16.05
N ILE A 104 -3.57 -7.59 16.99
CA ILE A 104 -3.75 -6.74 18.16
C ILE A 104 -3.30 -5.32 17.83
N PHE A 105 -4.19 -4.58 17.18
CA PHE A 105 -3.98 -3.17 16.85
C PHE A 105 -5.30 -2.41 17.02
N ALA A 106 -5.25 -1.29 17.76
CA ALA A 106 -6.44 -0.49 18.04
C ALA A 106 -6.98 0.25 16.81
N GLY A 107 -6.11 0.54 15.84
CA GLY A 107 -6.41 1.31 14.64
C GLY A 107 -5.71 2.67 14.60
N LEU A 108 -5.82 3.34 13.46
CA LEU A 108 -5.34 4.69 13.18
C LEU A 108 -6.57 5.59 12.99
N PRO A 109 -6.99 6.38 14.00
CA PRO A 109 -8.23 7.15 13.92
C PRO A 109 -8.15 8.33 12.95
N LYS A 110 -6.95 8.90 12.76
CA LYS A 110 -6.73 10.02 11.84
C LYS A 110 -6.68 9.51 10.40
N GLU A 111 -7.46 10.13 9.52
CA GLU A 111 -7.51 9.74 8.12
C GLU A 111 -6.18 9.95 7.40
N GLY A 112 -5.56 11.11 7.58
CA GLY A 112 -4.24 11.39 6.99
C GLY A 112 -3.17 10.39 7.38
N ASP A 113 -3.19 9.85 8.60
CA ASP A 113 -2.24 8.80 9.02
C ASP A 113 -2.46 7.50 8.22
N ARG A 114 -3.72 7.17 7.91
CA ARG A 114 -4.06 6.01 7.09
C ARG A 114 -3.65 6.24 5.65
N ASP A 115 -3.92 7.42 5.09
CA ASP A 115 -3.50 7.77 3.73
C ASP A 115 -1.98 7.68 3.58
N ASN A 116 -1.23 8.26 4.52
CA ASN A 116 0.23 8.23 4.53
C ASN A 116 0.76 6.80 4.65
N LEU A 117 0.23 5.99 5.57
CA LEU A 117 0.66 4.60 5.73
C LEU A 117 0.37 3.77 4.48
N VAL A 118 -0.81 3.92 3.87
CA VAL A 118 -1.15 3.22 2.62
C VAL A 118 -0.24 3.68 1.49
N ALA A 119 0.06 4.97 1.39
CA ALA A 119 1.00 5.50 0.40
C ALA A 119 2.38 4.84 0.50
N TYR A 120 2.90 4.67 1.73
CA TYR A 120 4.16 3.95 1.97
C TYR A 120 4.09 2.47 1.60
N LEU A 121 3.07 1.74 2.09
CA LEU A 121 2.95 0.29 1.85
C LEU A 121 2.80 -0.02 0.36
N ALA A 122 2.09 0.84 -0.39
CA ALA A 122 1.86 0.68 -1.81
C ALA A 122 3.13 0.88 -2.66
N GLN A 123 4.25 1.37 -2.11
CA GLN A 123 5.51 1.50 -2.83
C GLN A 123 6.19 0.15 -3.10
N PHE A 124 5.83 -0.91 -2.39
CA PHE A 124 6.55 -2.19 -2.46
C PHE A 124 5.84 -3.18 -3.39
N ASP A 125 6.59 -3.73 -4.36
CA ASP A 125 6.14 -4.86 -5.17
C ASP A 125 6.18 -6.19 -4.38
N SER A 126 5.83 -7.30 -5.02
CA SER A 126 5.81 -8.62 -4.37
C SER A 126 7.20 -9.13 -3.96
N ASP A 127 8.26 -8.64 -4.59
CA ASP A 127 9.64 -8.98 -4.26
C ASP A 127 10.21 -8.06 -3.16
N GLY A 128 9.46 -7.04 -2.76
CA GLY A 128 9.83 -6.06 -1.76
C GLY A 128 10.68 -4.91 -2.29
N LYS A 129 10.75 -4.73 -3.61
CA LYS A 129 11.42 -3.58 -4.22
C LYS A 129 10.46 -2.39 -4.26
N LYS A 130 11.02 -1.19 -4.11
CA LYS A 130 10.26 0.05 -4.32
C LYS A 130 10.04 0.27 -5.82
N LYS A 131 8.79 0.53 -6.21
CA LYS A 131 8.40 0.91 -7.59
C LYS A 131 8.23 2.41 -7.76
#